data_AF-R1CRK8-F1
#
_entry.id   AF-R1CRK8-F1
#
_cell.length_a   1.000
_cell.length_b   1.000
_cell.length_c   1.000
_cell.angle_alpha   90.00
_cell.angle_beta   90.00
_cell.angle_gamma   90.00
#
_symmetry.space_group_name_H-M   'P 1'
#
loop_
_entity.id
_entity.type
_entity.pdbx_description
1 polymer ?
#
loop_
_entity_poly.entity_id
_entity_poly.type
_entity_poly.pdbx_seq_one_letter_code
_entity_poly.pdbx_strand_id
1 'polypeptide(L)'
;MKSFEWKGIWWLPDNKESYIPGILKFNPEDGAYLELMGQLSGYEELEANIILGKTSDGKNITLYKCFEVIKKFNNSGFPTTVVFANITFEGVHFNTEEDIKFKEISCHYSNLDEWAWMNGIQIDKPTADKLEISYKLPPKISAEIKNDYVIEVYPSAETPSHCIVQKEASIIQKIYVKVINNKLNSFEEHRDKLHHMQNFISLGVGEPVTIIDVIGETEENKEDYDGKILYPKVTIYFCIKKSSEDYKPILPPNMLFNLRDIKDDFNIIINKWYDREEALKPVFNLYFGTLYNSDMYLEQKFSSLIQAIESYHRRTKNNNEIEPEEHKNRINIIIESVDAQYKKWLEGKLAYSNEPTLRNRLKELLEECSSLLKLSSSKKKKSFISKICDTRNYFTHYDISLAGKAAKGTELLRLCNMLKVIIEFNLLLEIGFDNKKAQELLEEKYKRYNIFE
;
A
#
# COMPACT_ATOMS: atom_id res chain seq x y z
N MET A 1 6.68 9.73 7.47
CA MET A 1 7.52 9.80 8.69
C MET A 1 8.31 11.09 8.63
N LYS A 2 8.67 11.70 9.76
CA LYS A 2 9.50 12.92 9.76
C LYS A 2 10.98 12.55 9.82
N SER A 3 11.80 13.29 9.09
CA SER A 3 13.25 13.21 9.21
C SER A 3 13.71 13.60 10.62
N PHE A 4 14.78 12.98 11.11
CA PHE A 4 15.34 13.29 12.43
C PHE A 4 16.86 13.12 12.48
N GLU A 5 17.46 13.71 13.51
CA GLU A 5 18.86 13.51 13.90
C GLU A 5 18.93 13.35 15.42
N TRP A 6 19.47 12.21 15.88
CA TRP A 6 19.63 11.89 17.29
C TRP A 6 21.08 11.62 17.64
N LYS A 7 21.56 12.28 18.69
CA LYS A 7 22.88 12.03 19.28
C LYS A 7 22.72 11.05 20.42
N GLY A 8 23.63 10.10 20.55
CA GLY A 8 23.50 9.07 21.57
C GLY A 8 24.75 8.21 21.72
N ILE A 9 24.60 7.21 22.57
CA ILE A 9 25.56 6.11 22.72
C ILE A 9 24.95 4.83 22.17
N TRP A 10 25.77 3.98 21.56
CA TRP A 10 25.35 2.81 20.80
C TRP A 10 26.21 1.60 21.15
N TRP A 11 25.60 0.41 21.17
CA TRP A 11 26.25 -0.83 21.56
C TRP A 11 25.56 -2.06 20.94
N LEU A 12 26.23 -3.21 20.97
CA LEU A 12 25.65 -4.50 20.57
C LEU A 12 24.97 -5.16 21.79
N PRO A 13 23.85 -5.88 21.62
CA PRO A 13 23.16 -6.56 22.73
C PRO A 13 24.07 -7.41 23.62
N ASP A 14 25.02 -8.12 23.01
CA ASP A 14 25.96 -9.02 23.67
C ASP A 14 27.14 -8.30 24.36
N ASN A 15 27.31 -6.99 24.14
CA ASN A 15 28.41 -6.20 24.69
C ASN A 15 27.93 -4.88 25.31
N LYS A 16 27.45 -4.97 26.55
CA LYS A 16 26.92 -3.82 27.33
C LYS A 16 27.99 -2.96 28.00
N GLU A 17 29.27 -3.27 27.84
CA GLU A 17 30.38 -2.52 28.47
C GLU A 17 31.10 -1.57 27.50
N SER A 18 30.83 -1.68 26.20
CA SER A 18 31.45 -0.86 25.15
C SER A 18 30.44 0.05 24.47
N TYR A 19 30.20 1.22 25.07
CA TYR A 19 29.33 2.25 24.50
C TYR A 19 30.10 3.17 23.56
N ILE A 20 29.60 3.34 22.34
CA ILE A 20 30.22 4.17 21.32
C ILE A 20 29.35 5.40 21.03
N PRO A 21 29.89 6.62 21.16
CA PRO A 21 29.18 7.83 20.77
C PRO A 21 28.89 7.83 19.27
N GLY A 22 27.69 8.27 18.89
CA GLY A 22 27.31 8.36 17.50
C GLY A 22 26.07 9.21 17.25
N ILE A 23 25.83 9.49 15.97
CA ILE A 23 24.70 10.28 15.48
C ILE A 23 23.87 9.41 14.54
N LEU A 24 22.62 9.15 14.89
CA LEU A 24 21.65 8.50 14.02
C LEU A 24 20.87 9.56 13.24
N LYS A 25 20.91 9.48 11.92
CA LYS A 25 20.11 10.31 11.01
C LYS A 25 19.12 9.44 10.27
N PHE A 26 17.90 9.92 10.11
CA PHE A 26 16.89 9.25 9.31
C PHE A 26 16.26 10.23 8.32
N ASN A 27 16.16 9.78 7.08
CA ASN A 27 15.32 10.39 6.06
C ASN A 27 14.37 9.30 5.52
N PRO A 28 13.06 9.59 5.34
CA PRO A 28 12.11 8.62 4.81
C PRO A 28 12.51 7.97 3.48
N GLU A 29 13.23 8.68 2.61
CA GLU A 29 13.62 8.19 1.28
C GLU A 29 14.98 7.46 1.32
N ASP A 30 15.93 7.94 2.12
CA ASP A 30 17.28 7.36 2.19
C ASP A 30 17.42 6.25 3.25
N GLY A 31 16.53 6.22 4.24
CA GLY A 31 16.58 5.32 5.40
C GLY A 31 17.40 5.88 6.58
N ALA A 32 17.81 4.99 7.49
CA ALA A 32 18.51 5.34 8.72
C ALA A 32 20.03 5.06 8.62
N TYR A 33 20.85 6.06 8.95
CA TYR A 33 22.30 5.97 8.98
C TYR A 33 22.84 6.37 10.36
N LEU A 34 23.59 5.46 10.97
CA LEU A 34 24.29 5.66 12.23
C LEU A 34 25.77 5.94 11.96
N GLU A 35 26.19 7.17 12.27
CA GLU A 35 27.59 7.59 12.21
C GLU A 35 28.24 7.43 13.59
N LEU A 36 29.20 6.50 13.71
CA LEU A 36 29.90 6.18 14.96
C LEU A 36 31.28 6.82 15.03
N MET A 37 31.59 7.36 16.22
CA MET A 37 32.93 7.80 16.61
C MET A 37 33.74 6.63 17.20
N GLY A 38 33.81 5.54 16.45
CA GLY A 38 34.43 4.28 16.85
C GLY A 38 33.96 3.14 15.95
N GLN A 39 34.15 1.90 16.41
CA GLN A 39 33.70 0.68 15.72
C GLN A 39 33.05 -0.29 16.72
N LEU A 40 31.90 -0.85 16.38
CA LEU A 40 31.17 -1.81 17.22
C LEU A 40 31.74 -3.23 17.13
N SER A 41 32.21 -3.62 15.93
CA SER A 41 32.96 -4.85 15.71
C SER A 41 34.46 -4.58 15.67
N GLY A 42 35.26 -5.64 15.84
CA GLY A 42 36.72 -5.60 15.69
C GLY A 42 37.17 -5.38 14.24
N TYR A 43 38.06 -6.24 13.74
CA TYR A 43 38.57 -6.12 12.36
C TYR A 43 37.64 -6.71 11.30
N GLU A 44 36.66 -7.53 11.69
CA GLU A 44 35.68 -8.14 10.79
C GLU A 44 34.54 -7.17 10.44
N GLU A 45 33.92 -7.39 9.28
CA GLU A 45 32.72 -6.67 8.87
C GLU A 45 31.61 -6.88 9.92
N LEU A 46 30.89 -5.80 10.25
CA LEU A 46 29.80 -5.87 11.21
C LEU A 46 28.58 -6.58 10.59
N GLU A 47 28.43 -7.87 10.87
CA GLU A 47 27.18 -8.61 10.65
C GLU A 47 26.32 -8.56 11.92
N ALA A 48 25.73 -7.40 12.23
CA ALA A 48 24.85 -7.24 13.37
C ALA A 48 23.40 -7.05 12.94
N ASN A 49 22.53 -8.00 13.28
CA ASN A 49 21.10 -7.83 13.05
C ASN A 49 20.52 -6.73 13.95
N ILE A 50 21.07 -6.51 15.15
CA ILE A 50 20.55 -5.54 16.13
C ILE A 50 21.68 -4.66 16.67
N ILE A 51 21.44 -3.35 16.70
CA ILE A 51 22.26 -2.37 17.44
C ILE A 51 21.33 -1.61 18.38
N LEU A 52 21.72 -1.53 19.65
CA LEU A 52 20.99 -0.78 20.66
C LEU A 52 21.59 0.61 20.85
N GLY A 53 20.76 1.56 21.23
CA GLY A 53 21.19 2.92 21.49
C GLY A 53 20.39 3.63 22.56
N LYS A 54 21.00 4.64 23.16
CA LYS A 54 20.33 5.57 24.06
C LYS A 54 20.64 6.99 23.61
N THR A 55 19.59 7.73 23.27
CA THR A 55 19.72 9.13 22.83
C THR A 55 20.06 10.04 24.01
N SER A 56 20.55 11.25 23.72
CA SER A 56 20.91 12.25 24.72
C SER A 56 19.73 12.74 25.57
N ASP A 57 18.50 12.67 25.04
CA ASP A 57 17.25 12.92 25.78
C ASP A 57 16.71 11.67 26.50
N GLY A 58 17.45 10.56 26.46
CA GLY A 58 17.22 9.38 27.29
C GLY A 58 16.33 8.31 26.66
N LYS A 59 15.96 8.42 25.38
CA LYS A 59 15.12 7.44 24.69
C LYS A 59 15.92 6.20 24.30
N ASN A 60 15.30 5.04 24.48
CA ASN A 60 15.85 3.75 24.05
C ASN A 60 15.57 3.55 22.55
N ILE A 61 16.60 3.18 21.80
CA ILE A 61 16.52 2.94 20.35
C ILE A 61 17.00 1.52 20.03
N THR A 62 16.28 0.81 19.18
CA THR A 62 16.73 -0.43 18.53
C THR A 62 16.85 -0.19 17.03
N LEU A 63 18.02 -0.47 16.45
CA LEU A 63 18.24 -0.56 15.02
C LEU A 63 18.21 -2.03 14.60
N TYR A 64 17.53 -2.36 13.51
CA TYR A 64 17.32 -3.73 13.05
C TYR A 64 17.65 -3.91 11.56
N LYS A 65 18.25 -5.07 11.24
CA LYS A 65 18.90 -5.41 9.96
C LYS A 65 19.92 -4.34 9.60
N CYS A 66 21.01 -4.30 10.37
CA CYS A 66 22.05 -3.29 10.24
C CYS A 66 23.20 -3.78 9.36
N PHE A 67 23.74 -2.90 8.53
CA PHE A 67 24.82 -3.21 7.59
C PHE A 67 25.89 -2.12 7.66
N GLU A 68 27.15 -2.50 7.82
CA GLU A 68 28.26 -1.56 7.69
C GLU A 68 28.36 -1.05 6.24
N VAL A 69 28.34 0.26 6.06
CA VAL A 69 28.44 0.90 4.72
C VAL A 69 29.85 1.41 4.49
N ILE A 70 30.45 2.02 5.51
CA ILE A 70 31.77 2.66 5.42
C ILE A 70 32.52 2.46 6.73
N LYS A 71 33.78 2.03 6.65
CA LYS A 71 34.72 2.04 7.77
C LYS A 71 35.96 2.84 7.37
N LYS A 72 36.26 3.89 8.13
CA LYS A 72 37.43 4.76 7.91
C LYS A 72 38.41 4.58 9.06
N PHE A 73 39.61 4.13 8.73
CA PHE A 73 40.75 4.14 9.64
C PHE A 73 41.57 5.41 9.41
N ASN A 74 41.67 6.24 10.45
CA ASN A 74 42.53 7.41 10.43
C ASN A 74 43.87 7.06 11.08
N ASN A 75 44.97 7.16 10.34
CA ASN A 75 46.32 6.80 10.83
C ASN A 75 46.78 7.56 12.09
N SER A 76 46.17 8.70 12.40
CA SER A 76 46.49 9.54 13.56
C SER A 76 45.28 9.87 14.44
N GLY A 77 44.14 9.18 14.23
CA GLY A 77 42.88 9.43 14.93
C GLY A 77 42.19 8.14 15.36
N PHE A 78 40.92 8.23 15.74
CA PHE A 78 40.09 7.07 16.03
C PHE A 78 39.34 6.61 14.75
N PRO A 79 38.99 5.32 14.66
CA PRO A 79 38.18 4.82 13.55
C PRO A 79 36.78 5.44 13.57
N THR A 80 36.19 5.64 12.39
CA THR A 80 34.77 5.98 12.27
C THR A 80 34.06 4.98 11.38
N THR A 81 32.85 4.60 11.78
CA THR A 81 32.02 3.62 11.07
C THR A 81 30.67 4.25 10.74
N VAL A 82 30.16 4.00 9.54
CA VAL A 82 28.80 4.34 9.13
C VAL A 82 28.04 3.04 8.94
N VAL A 83 26.93 2.91 9.66
CA VAL A 83 26.04 1.74 9.60
C VAL A 83 24.68 2.17 9.06
N PHE A 84 24.16 1.45 8.07
CA PHE A 84 22.79 1.58 7.61
C PHE A 84 21.88 0.64 8.41
N ALA A 85 20.68 1.09 8.76
CA ALA A 85 19.67 0.25 9.39
C ALA A 85 18.37 0.28 8.57
N ASN A 86 17.82 -0.89 8.27
CA ASN A 86 16.55 -0.97 7.52
C ASN A 86 15.37 -0.45 8.34
N ILE A 87 15.36 -0.72 9.65
CA ILE A 87 14.27 -0.37 10.55
C ILE A 87 14.84 0.21 11.85
N THR A 88 14.23 1.28 12.34
CA THR A 88 14.51 1.88 13.65
C THR A 88 13.26 1.83 14.52
N PHE A 89 13.41 1.32 15.74
CA PHE A 89 12.38 1.33 16.78
C PHE A 89 12.77 2.33 17.86
N GLU A 90 11.93 3.34 18.08
CA GLU A 90 12.09 4.34 19.15
C GLU A 90 11.20 3.97 20.34
N GLY A 91 11.77 4.02 21.54
CA GLY A 91 11.07 3.79 22.80
C GLY A 91 11.32 2.42 23.43
N VAL A 92 12.04 1.51 22.76
CA VAL A 92 12.24 0.12 23.23
C VAL A 92 13.60 -0.44 22.83
N HIS A 93 14.12 -1.37 23.64
CA HIS A 93 15.28 -2.22 23.31
C HIS A 93 14.84 -3.66 23.07
N PHE A 94 14.94 -4.13 21.83
CA PHE A 94 14.81 -5.55 21.52
C PHE A 94 16.21 -6.18 21.52
N ASN A 95 16.44 -7.19 22.36
CA ASN A 95 17.78 -7.79 22.47
C ASN A 95 18.02 -8.83 21.36
N THR A 96 16.96 -9.52 20.94
CA THR A 96 16.98 -10.54 19.89
C THR A 96 15.91 -10.27 18.82
N GLU A 97 16.02 -10.93 17.67
CA GLU A 97 15.05 -10.78 16.58
C GLU A 97 13.70 -11.40 16.94
N GLU A 98 13.71 -12.46 17.75
CA GLU A 98 12.52 -13.14 18.26
C GLU A 98 11.69 -12.27 19.21
N ASP A 99 12.30 -11.24 19.81
CA ASP A 99 11.65 -10.27 20.69
C ASP A 99 10.83 -9.23 19.90
N ILE A 100 11.10 -9.06 18.60
CA ILE A 100 10.45 -8.05 17.73
C ILE A 100 9.05 -8.54 17.34
N LYS A 101 8.16 -8.57 18.33
CA LYS A 101 6.76 -8.96 18.20
C LYS A 101 5.86 -7.88 18.74
N PHE A 102 4.73 -7.70 18.06
CA PHE A 102 3.76 -6.66 18.38
C PHE A 102 2.39 -7.30 18.63
N LYS A 103 1.66 -6.74 19.59
CA LYS A 103 0.22 -7.03 19.79
C LYS A 103 -0.62 -6.33 18.74
N GLU A 104 -0.23 -5.09 18.48
CA GLU A 104 -0.89 -4.24 17.51
C GLU A 104 0.12 -3.29 16.88
N ILE A 105 -0.14 -2.97 15.62
CA ILE A 105 0.55 -1.91 14.89
C ILE A 105 -0.50 -1.00 14.28
N SER A 106 -0.33 0.30 14.49
CA SER A 106 -1.17 1.33 13.92
C SER A 106 -0.39 2.18 12.92
N CYS A 107 -1.00 2.49 11.79
CA CYS A 107 -0.44 3.31 10.74
C CYS A 107 -1.38 4.48 10.42
N HIS A 108 -0.81 5.68 10.35
CA HIS A 108 -1.46 6.86 9.80
C HIS A 108 -0.98 7.05 8.35
N TYR A 109 -1.91 7.12 7.40
CA TYR A 109 -1.61 7.33 5.99
C TYR A 109 -2.00 8.75 5.54
N SER A 110 -1.39 9.23 4.46
CA SER A 110 -1.87 10.43 3.78
C SER A 110 -3.30 10.26 3.28
N ASN A 111 -4.09 11.33 3.37
CA ASN A 111 -5.52 11.35 3.06
C ASN A 111 -6.41 10.42 3.91
N LEU A 112 -5.88 9.77 4.96
CA LEU A 112 -6.67 8.89 5.82
C LEU A 112 -7.69 9.67 6.65
N ASP A 113 -7.34 10.88 7.10
CA ASP A 113 -8.25 11.73 7.87
C ASP A 113 -9.47 12.12 7.03
N GLU A 114 -9.22 12.55 5.78
CA GLU A 114 -10.26 12.89 4.81
C GLU A 114 -11.06 11.66 4.38
N TRP A 115 -10.40 10.52 4.14
CA TRP A 115 -11.08 9.28 3.72
C TRP A 115 -11.95 8.69 4.84
N ALA A 116 -11.49 8.73 6.09
CA ALA A 116 -12.30 8.29 7.22
C ALA A 116 -13.44 9.27 7.54
N TRP A 117 -13.19 10.57 7.31
CA TRP A 117 -14.14 11.67 7.51
C TRP A 117 -14.84 11.64 8.88
N MET A 118 -14.07 11.28 9.91
CA MET A 118 -14.49 11.25 11.31
C MET A 118 -14.21 12.60 11.97
N ASN A 119 -15.24 13.39 12.27
CA ASN A 119 -15.07 14.71 12.86
C ASN A 119 -15.38 14.68 14.36
N GLY A 120 -14.35 14.86 15.20
CA GLY A 120 -14.54 14.99 16.65
C GLY A 120 -14.53 16.43 17.16
N ILE A 121 -13.93 17.36 16.42
CA ILE A 121 -13.81 18.78 16.80
C ILE A 121 -15.02 19.54 16.27
N GLN A 122 -15.71 20.26 17.15
CA GLN A 122 -16.78 21.19 16.83
C GLN A 122 -16.37 22.60 17.24
N ILE A 123 -16.50 23.55 16.31
CA ILE A 123 -16.17 24.96 16.53
C ILE A 123 -17.45 25.77 16.31
N ASP A 124 -17.94 26.39 17.38
CA ASP A 124 -19.12 27.23 17.29
C ASP A 124 -18.79 28.58 16.64
N LYS A 125 -19.82 29.23 16.10
CA LYS A 125 -19.65 30.56 15.52
C LYS A 125 -19.20 31.55 16.61
N PRO A 126 -18.06 32.25 16.44
CA PRO A 126 -17.58 33.19 17.44
C PRO A 126 -18.53 34.38 17.62
N THR A 127 -18.74 34.79 18.87
CA THR A 127 -19.29 36.10 19.24
C THR A 127 -18.15 37.08 19.57
N ALA A 128 -18.48 38.32 19.93
CA ALA A 128 -17.48 39.34 20.28
C ALA A 128 -16.63 38.97 21.51
N ASP A 129 -17.17 38.13 22.38
CA ASP A 129 -16.64 37.81 23.71
C ASP A 129 -16.49 36.30 23.96
N LYS A 130 -17.04 35.43 23.11
CA LYS A 130 -17.04 33.98 23.30
C LYS A 130 -16.71 33.22 22.02
N LEU A 131 -15.81 32.25 22.14
CA LEU A 131 -15.60 31.16 21.20
C LEU A 131 -15.63 29.86 21.99
N GLU A 132 -16.38 28.88 21.52
CA GLU A 132 -16.45 27.55 22.12
C GLU A 132 -15.93 26.51 21.12
N ILE A 133 -14.98 25.71 21.60
CA ILE A 133 -14.46 24.55 20.88
C ILE A 133 -14.72 23.35 21.78
N SER A 134 -15.49 22.39 21.27
CA SER A 134 -15.74 21.13 21.96
C SER A 134 -15.14 19.97 21.18
N TYR A 135 -14.66 18.96 21.91
CA TYR A 135 -14.11 17.76 21.33
C TYR A 135 -14.82 16.53 21.88
N LYS A 136 -15.33 15.71 20.97
CA LYS A 136 -15.88 14.39 21.27
C LYS A 136 -15.19 13.37 20.40
N LEU A 137 -14.44 12.45 21.01
CA LEU A 137 -13.74 11.37 20.32
C LEU A 137 -14.75 10.55 19.48
N PRO A 138 -14.61 10.49 18.14
CA PRO A 138 -15.51 9.69 17.31
C PRO A 138 -15.37 8.19 17.63
N PRO A 139 -16.43 7.39 17.43
CA PRO A 139 -16.34 5.95 17.62
C PRO A 139 -15.43 5.31 16.57
N LYS A 140 -14.61 4.35 16.99
CA LYS A 140 -13.85 3.49 16.07
C LYS A 140 -14.78 2.55 15.30
N ILE A 141 -14.28 2.02 14.20
CA ILE A 141 -14.94 0.96 13.43
C ILE A 141 -13.96 -0.19 13.23
N SER A 142 -14.45 -1.42 13.22
CA SER A 142 -13.61 -2.63 13.21
C SER A 142 -14.15 -3.68 12.25
N ALA A 143 -13.24 -4.50 11.75
CA ALA A 143 -13.54 -5.67 10.93
C ALA A 143 -12.69 -6.87 11.39
N GLU A 144 -13.32 -8.03 11.50
CA GLU A 144 -12.64 -9.30 11.78
C GLU A 144 -12.27 -9.97 10.45
N ILE A 145 -10.99 -10.33 10.32
CA ILE A 145 -10.47 -11.01 9.12
C ILE A 145 -9.85 -12.35 9.51
N LYS A 146 -9.49 -13.17 8.52
CA LYS A 146 -8.90 -14.50 8.73
C LYS A 146 -7.64 -14.46 9.62
N ASN A 147 -7.35 -15.60 10.25
CA ASN A 147 -6.19 -15.82 11.12
C ASN A 147 -6.20 -14.97 12.41
N ASP A 148 -7.38 -14.76 12.98
CA ASP A 148 -7.60 -14.06 14.26
C ASP A 148 -7.12 -12.60 14.26
N TYR A 149 -7.11 -11.97 13.09
CA TYR A 149 -6.74 -10.56 12.94
C TYR A 149 -7.98 -9.66 13.02
N VAL A 150 -7.80 -8.50 13.63
CA VAL A 150 -8.80 -7.42 13.63
C VAL A 150 -8.19 -6.17 13.01
N ILE A 151 -8.90 -5.57 12.06
CA ILE A 151 -8.57 -4.28 11.46
C ILE A 151 -9.47 -3.23 12.08
N GLU A 152 -8.89 -2.19 12.69
CA GLU A 152 -9.65 -1.05 13.22
C GLU A 152 -9.28 0.24 12.50
N VAL A 153 -10.26 1.10 12.24
CA VAL A 153 -10.03 2.50 11.88
C VAL A 153 -10.50 3.33 13.07
N TYR A 154 -9.57 4.05 13.69
CA TYR A 154 -9.84 4.74 14.95
C TYR A 154 -9.22 6.15 14.99
N PRO A 155 -9.91 7.11 15.62
CA PRO A 155 -9.36 8.43 15.88
C PRO A 155 -8.44 8.42 17.11
N SER A 156 -7.38 9.21 17.05
CA SER A 156 -6.51 9.58 18.15
C SER A 156 -6.44 11.10 18.23
N ALA A 157 -6.39 11.67 19.43
CA ALA A 157 -6.25 13.11 19.60
C ALA A 157 -5.15 13.47 20.59
N GLU A 158 -4.37 14.48 20.20
CA GLU A 158 -3.47 15.21 21.09
C GLU A 158 -4.28 16.37 21.69
N THR A 159 -4.39 16.41 23.02
CA THR A 159 -5.18 17.39 23.77
C THR A 159 -4.30 18.46 24.42
N PRO A 160 -4.83 19.66 24.69
CA PRO A 160 -4.06 20.74 25.29
C PRO A 160 -3.49 20.36 26.66
N SER A 161 -2.26 20.79 26.94
CA SER A 161 -1.72 20.82 28.30
C SER A 161 -2.28 22.01 29.08
N HIS A 162 -2.49 21.84 30.38
CA HIS A 162 -2.88 22.92 31.28
C HIS A 162 -1.66 23.69 31.79
N CYS A 163 -1.73 25.02 31.75
CA CYS A 163 -0.76 25.89 32.40
C CYS A 163 -1.45 27.01 33.21
N ILE A 164 -0.73 27.58 34.16
CA ILE A 164 -1.27 28.59 35.10
C ILE A 164 -1.82 29.82 34.35
N VAL A 165 -1.16 30.23 33.27
CA VAL A 165 -1.60 31.31 32.40
C VAL A 165 -1.69 30.78 30.97
N GLN A 166 -2.87 30.28 30.60
CA GLN A 166 -3.11 29.70 29.27
C GLN A 166 -3.06 30.78 28.19
N LYS A 167 -2.09 30.67 27.28
CA LYS A 167 -1.94 31.58 26.12
C LYS A 167 -2.31 30.92 24.78
N GLU A 168 -2.25 29.60 24.72
CA GLU A 168 -2.57 28.79 23.54
C GLU A 168 -3.23 27.48 23.98
N ALA A 169 -4.09 26.91 23.14
CA ALA A 169 -4.62 25.57 23.31
C ALA A 169 -4.86 24.97 21.93
N SER A 170 -4.39 23.74 21.70
CA SER A 170 -4.53 23.03 20.43
C SER A 170 -5.12 21.65 20.65
N ILE A 171 -6.06 21.27 19.77
CA ILE A 171 -6.59 19.92 19.67
C ILE A 171 -6.23 19.42 18.29
N ILE A 172 -5.43 18.36 18.21
CA ILE A 172 -5.01 17.76 16.94
C ILE A 172 -5.58 16.35 16.89
N GLN A 173 -6.50 16.10 15.97
CA GLN A 173 -7.05 14.76 15.73
C GLN A 173 -6.39 14.14 14.50
N LYS A 174 -6.01 12.87 14.60
CA LYS A 174 -5.51 12.02 13.51
C LYS A 174 -6.26 10.70 13.50
N ILE A 175 -6.43 10.11 12.33
CA ILE A 175 -7.02 8.79 12.15
C ILE A 175 -5.91 7.77 11.91
N TYR A 176 -6.04 6.59 12.50
CA TYR A 176 -5.10 5.48 12.31
C TYR A 176 -5.86 4.24 11.85
N VAL A 177 -5.20 3.43 11.03
CA VAL A 177 -5.55 2.03 10.80
C VAL A 177 -4.72 1.20 11.77
N LYS A 178 -5.37 0.33 12.53
CA LYS A 178 -4.75 -0.61 13.45
C LYS A 178 -4.93 -2.04 12.95
N VAL A 179 -3.87 -2.83 13.01
CA VAL A 179 -3.91 -4.28 12.87
C VAL A 179 -3.62 -4.88 14.23
N ILE A 180 -4.52 -5.73 14.72
CA ILE A 180 -4.42 -6.41 16.01
C ILE A 180 -4.35 -7.92 15.75
N ASN A 181 -3.45 -8.61 16.43
CA ASN A 181 -3.48 -10.07 16.54
C ASN A 181 -3.15 -10.52 17.97
N ASN A 182 -3.94 -11.45 18.49
CA ASN A 182 -3.73 -11.98 19.84
C ASN A 182 -2.53 -12.94 19.94
N LYS A 183 -2.06 -13.46 18.80
CA LYS A 183 -0.78 -14.17 18.68
C LYS A 183 0.26 -13.09 18.39
N LEU A 184 1.28 -12.98 19.26
CA LEU A 184 2.36 -12.00 19.15
C LEU A 184 3.17 -12.23 17.85
N ASN A 185 2.67 -11.65 16.76
CA ASN A 185 3.19 -11.87 15.41
C ASN A 185 4.33 -10.89 15.10
N SER A 186 5.15 -11.24 14.11
CA SER A 186 6.28 -10.42 13.70
C SER A 186 5.84 -9.06 13.15
N PHE A 187 6.75 -8.08 13.17
CA PHE A 187 6.53 -6.80 12.51
C PHE A 187 6.18 -6.95 11.01
N GLU A 188 6.85 -7.87 10.32
CA GLU A 188 6.69 -8.10 8.87
C GLU A 188 5.27 -8.57 8.52
N GLU A 189 4.70 -9.49 9.31
CA GLU A 189 3.33 -9.98 9.10
C GLU A 189 2.29 -8.86 9.26
N HIS A 190 2.44 -8.02 10.29
CA HIS A 190 1.57 -6.85 10.48
C HIS A 190 1.75 -5.84 9.34
N ARG A 191 2.99 -5.64 8.88
CA ARG A 191 3.29 -4.72 7.78
C ARG A 191 2.62 -5.14 6.49
N ASP A 192 2.59 -6.43 6.17
CA ASP A 192 1.90 -6.95 4.98
C ASP A 192 0.39 -6.68 5.04
N LYS A 193 -0.24 -6.86 6.22
CA LYS A 193 -1.66 -6.54 6.42
C LYS A 193 -1.95 -5.05 6.32
N LEU A 194 -1.09 -4.21 6.87
CA LEU A 194 -1.16 -2.75 6.73
C LEU A 194 -0.97 -2.31 5.28
N HIS A 195 -0.05 -2.92 4.54
CA HIS A 195 0.13 -2.61 3.12
C HIS A 195 -1.09 -3.00 2.28
N HIS A 196 -1.73 -4.14 2.59
CA HIS A 196 -2.99 -4.51 1.94
C HIS A 196 -4.13 -3.53 2.26
N MET A 197 -4.17 -2.98 3.48
CA MET A 197 -5.12 -1.90 3.82
C MET A 197 -4.77 -0.58 3.13
N GLN A 198 -3.49 -0.26 2.98
CA GLN A 198 -3.02 0.92 2.24
C GLN A 198 -3.52 0.88 0.77
N ASN A 199 -3.49 -0.29 0.14
CA ASN A 199 -4.06 -0.51 -1.19
C ASN A 199 -5.58 -0.28 -1.20
N PHE A 200 -6.31 -0.78 -0.20
CA PHE A 200 -7.75 -0.53 -0.06
C PHE A 200 -8.08 0.96 0.03
N ILE A 201 -7.37 1.69 0.89
CA ILE A 201 -7.56 3.13 1.07
C ILE A 201 -7.16 3.87 -0.21
N SER A 202 -6.08 3.46 -0.89
CA SER A 202 -5.67 4.07 -2.16
C SER A 202 -6.69 3.86 -3.27
N LEU A 203 -7.38 2.71 -3.30
CA LEU A 203 -8.51 2.48 -4.18
C LEU A 203 -9.67 3.43 -3.84
N GLY A 204 -10.03 3.55 -2.56
CA GLY A 204 -11.07 4.48 -2.10
C GLY A 204 -10.77 5.94 -2.41
N VAL A 205 -9.55 6.41 -2.15
CA VAL A 205 -9.11 7.77 -2.50
C VAL A 205 -9.02 7.94 -4.03
N GLY A 206 -8.68 6.88 -4.76
CA GLY A 206 -8.44 6.85 -6.20
C GLY A 206 -7.07 7.40 -6.62
N GLU A 207 -6.21 7.69 -5.64
CA GLU A 207 -4.84 8.21 -5.72
C GLU A 207 -3.97 7.43 -4.70
N PRO A 208 -2.64 7.37 -4.89
CA PRO A 208 -1.78 6.65 -3.97
C PRO A 208 -1.75 7.30 -2.58
N VAL A 209 -1.97 6.51 -1.53
CA VAL A 209 -1.72 6.93 -0.14
C VAL A 209 -0.36 6.42 0.36
N THR A 210 0.30 7.20 1.21
CA THR A 210 1.66 6.97 1.71
C THR A 210 1.67 6.90 3.23
N ILE A 211 2.64 6.19 3.80
CA ILE A 211 2.77 6.03 5.25
C ILE A 211 3.34 7.33 5.86
N ILE A 212 2.63 7.91 6.83
CA ILE A 212 3.06 9.11 7.55
C ILE A 212 3.63 8.75 8.92
N ASP A 213 2.98 7.86 9.66
CA ASP A 213 3.38 7.51 11.02
C ASP A 213 3.03 6.04 11.29
N VAL A 214 3.91 5.34 12.02
CA VAL A 214 3.73 3.93 12.39
C VAL A 214 4.11 3.78 13.85
N ILE A 215 3.17 3.28 14.64
CA ILE A 215 3.33 3.04 16.07
C ILE A 215 2.93 1.61 16.38
N GLY A 216 3.59 0.98 17.34
CA GLY A 216 3.27 -0.37 17.79
C GLY A 216 3.24 -0.51 19.30
N GLU A 217 2.51 -1.51 19.79
CA GLU A 217 2.54 -1.96 21.17
C GLU A 217 3.16 -3.36 21.25
N THR A 218 4.11 -3.54 22.16
CA THR A 218 4.88 -4.79 22.34
C THR A 218 4.98 -5.14 23.82
N GLU A 219 5.10 -6.43 24.14
CA GLU A 219 5.31 -6.88 25.53
C GLU A 219 6.66 -6.43 26.08
N GLU A 220 7.67 -6.24 25.23
CA GLU A 220 9.01 -5.81 25.65
C GLU A 220 9.04 -4.38 26.18
N ASN A 221 8.03 -3.58 25.87
CA ASN A 221 7.91 -2.21 26.36
C ASN A 221 6.90 -2.11 27.51
N LYS A 222 6.55 -3.21 28.17
CA LYS A 222 5.59 -3.20 29.27
C LYS A 222 6.14 -2.45 30.48
N GLU A 223 5.40 -1.47 30.97
CA GLU A 223 5.69 -0.75 32.21
C GLU A 223 4.62 -1.04 33.27
N ASP A 224 5.02 -1.24 34.53
CA ASP A 224 4.11 -1.31 35.67
C ASP A 224 4.14 0.03 36.40
N TYR A 225 3.00 0.71 36.42
CA TYR A 225 2.81 1.94 37.17
C TYR A 225 1.65 1.77 38.15
N ASP A 226 1.98 1.64 39.42
CA ASP A 226 1.00 1.52 40.52
C ASP A 226 -0.01 0.36 40.31
N GLY A 227 0.49 -0.79 39.87
CA GLY A 227 -0.33 -1.99 39.61
C GLY A 227 -1.13 -1.93 38.31
N LYS A 228 -0.97 -0.88 37.51
CA LYS A 228 -1.52 -0.78 36.15
C LYS A 228 -0.43 -1.06 35.14
N ILE A 229 -0.68 -2.06 34.31
CA ILE A 229 0.17 -2.39 33.19
C ILE A 229 -0.10 -1.38 32.07
N LEU A 230 0.96 -0.69 31.65
CA LEU A 230 0.98 0.22 30.52
C LEU A 230 1.87 -0.32 29.42
N TYR A 231 1.52 0.01 28.18
CA TYR A 231 2.29 -0.29 26.99
C TYR A 231 2.60 1.03 26.28
N PRO A 232 3.67 1.74 26.66
CA PRO A 232 4.12 2.92 25.93
C PRO A 232 4.36 2.56 24.46
N LYS A 233 3.97 3.47 23.58
CA LYS A 233 4.03 3.27 22.13
C LYS A 233 5.48 3.23 21.65
N VAL A 234 5.76 2.30 20.75
CA VAL A 234 7.02 2.23 20.01
C VAL A 234 6.82 2.92 18.66
N THR A 235 7.57 3.98 18.36
CA THR A 235 7.56 4.59 17.02
C THR A 235 8.46 3.80 16.09
N ILE A 236 7.98 3.46 14.89
CA ILE A 236 8.69 2.60 13.94
C ILE A 236 9.03 3.39 12.69
N TYR A 237 10.31 3.41 12.33
CA TYR A 237 10.81 4.12 11.15
C TYR A 237 11.44 3.15 10.16
N PHE A 238 11.12 3.32 8.87
CA PHE A 238 11.73 2.57 7.77
C PHE A 238 11.63 3.37 6.47
N CYS A 239 12.48 3.02 5.50
CA CYS A 239 12.51 3.68 4.21
C CYS A 239 11.19 3.45 3.43
N ILE A 240 10.66 4.53 2.85
CA ILE A 240 9.51 4.54 1.94
C ILE A 240 9.94 5.16 0.60
N LYS A 241 9.59 4.52 -0.52
CA LYS A 241 10.01 4.93 -1.87
C LYS A 241 9.53 6.32 -2.31
N LYS A 242 8.52 6.87 -1.66
CA LYS A 242 7.98 8.19 -1.97
C LYS A 242 7.41 8.79 -0.69
N SER A 243 8.14 9.72 -0.10
CA SER A 243 7.66 10.46 1.05
C SER A 243 6.96 11.71 0.54
N SER A 244 5.73 11.95 1.00
CA SER A 244 5.04 13.19 0.70
C SER A 244 4.97 14.00 1.98
N GLU A 245 6.06 14.70 2.31
CA GLU A 245 6.03 15.70 3.39
C GLU A 245 5.00 16.81 3.06
N ASP A 246 4.70 17.03 1.77
CA ASP A 246 3.74 18.04 1.27
C ASP A 246 2.67 17.45 0.33
N TYR A 247 1.89 16.45 0.77
CA TYR A 247 0.71 16.04 -0.02
C TYR A 247 -0.44 17.04 0.13
N LYS A 248 -1.20 17.25 -0.95
CA LYS A 248 -2.44 18.04 -0.90
C LYS A 248 -3.61 17.14 -0.50
N PRO A 249 -4.38 17.47 0.54
CA PRO A 249 -5.54 16.69 0.93
C PRO A 249 -6.57 16.57 -0.21
N ILE A 250 -6.99 15.35 -0.47
CA ILE A 250 -8.08 15.03 -1.39
C ILE A 250 -9.36 15.01 -0.59
N LEU A 251 -10.28 15.92 -0.91
CA LEU A 251 -11.56 15.98 -0.22
C LEU A 251 -12.47 14.79 -0.60
N PRO A 252 -13.35 14.33 0.30
CA PRO A 252 -14.24 13.18 0.05
C PRO A 252 -15.01 13.21 -1.28
N PRO A 253 -15.55 14.35 -1.78
CA PRO A 253 -16.24 14.40 -3.07
C PRO A 253 -15.36 14.14 -4.30
N ASN A 254 -14.04 14.10 -4.13
CA ASN A 254 -13.07 13.77 -5.17
C ASN A 254 -12.54 12.34 -5.00
N MET A 255 -12.99 11.56 -4.02
CA MET A 255 -12.60 10.17 -3.80
C MET A 255 -13.51 9.23 -4.59
N LEU A 256 -13.06 8.00 -4.84
CA LEU A 256 -13.88 6.95 -5.43
C LEU A 256 -14.92 6.44 -4.42
N PHE A 257 -14.51 6.21 -3.17
CA PHE A 257 -15.39 6.00 -2.02
C PHE A 257 -14.62 6.34 -0.75
N ASN A 258 -15.33 6.71 0.31
CA ASN A 258 -14.78 7.00 1.62
C ASN A 258 -15.42 6.10 2.69
N LEU A 259 -14.96 6.19 3.93
CA LEU A 259 -15.46 5.33 5.00
C LEU A 259 -16.97 5.47 5.24
N ARG A 260 -17.56 6.64 4.97
CA ARG A 260 -19.01 6.84 5.12
C ARG A 260 -19.82 6.02 4.12
N ASP A 261 -19.28 5.76 2.94
CA ASP A 261 -19.94 4.95 1.90
C ASP A 261 -20.00 3.46 2.28
N ILE A 262 -19.08 3.01 3.15
CA ILE A 262 -18.93 1.60 3.52
C ILE A 262 -19.18 1.34 5.01
N LYS A 263 -19.58 2.35 5.78
CA LYS A 263 -19.59 2.29 7.24
C LYS A 263 -20.46 1.15 7.78
N ASP A 264 -21.65 0.99 7.23
CA ASP A 264 -22.62 0.00 7.73
C ASP A 264 -22.21 -1.43 7.35
N ASP A 265 -21.50 -1.59 6.24
CA ASP A 265 -21.02 -2.88 5.72
C ASP A 265 -19.51 -3.09 5.91
N PHE A 266 -18.86 -2.28 6.76
CA PHE A 266 -17.39 -2.20 6.84
C PHE A 266 -16.76 -3.56 7.11
N ASN A 267 -17.30 -4.30 8.10
CA ASN A 267 -16.82 -5.63 8.44
C ASN A 267 -16.88 -6.58 7.23
N ILE A 268 -17.99 -6.56 6.48
CA ILE A 268 -18.19 -7.45 5.32
C ILE A 268 -17.24 -7.08 4.18
N ILE A 269 -17.11 -5.79 3.88
CA ILE A 269 -16.29 -5.28 2.77
C ILE A 269 -14.80 -5.54 3.03
N ILE A 270 -14.32 -5.24 4.24
CA ILE A 270 -12.92 -5.50 4.62
C ILE A 270 -12.64 -7.00 4.64
N ASN A 271 -13.55 -7.82 5.18
CA ASN A 271 -13.38 -9.27 5.16
C ASN A 271 -13.26 -9.81 3.72
N LYS A 272 -14.12 -9.38 2.79
CA LYS A 272 -14.01 -9.72 1.36
C LYS A 272 -12.68 -9.28 0.74
N TRP A 273 -12.23 -8.07 1.05
CA TRP A 273 -10.96 -7.53 0.54
C TRP A 273 -9.75 -8.37 0.95
N TYR A 274 -9.68 -8.79 2.22
CA TYR A 274 -8.61 -9.66 2.71
C TYR A 274 -8.77 -11.11 2.24
N ASP A 275 -10.00 -11.59 2.08
CA ASP A 275 -10.27 -12.95 1.58
C ASP A 275 -9.85 -13.17 0.13
N ARG A 276 -9.89 -12.11 -0.67
CA ARG A 276 -9.46 -12.11 -2.07
C ARG A 276 -7.98 -11.78 -2.25
N GLU A 277 -7.24 -11.49 -1.18
CA GLU A 277 -5.84 -11.04 -1.22
C GLU A 277 -4.96 -11.95 -2.09
N GLU A 278 -4.92 -13.25 -1.79
CA GLU A 278 -4.07 -14.20 -2.50
C GLU A 278 -4.51 -14.39 -3.97
N ALA A 279 -5.82 -14.49 -4.19
CA ALA A 279 -6.38 -14.68 -5.52
C ALA A 279 -6.07 -13.48 -6.41
N LEU A 280 -6.28 -12.25 -5.93
CA LEU A 280 -6.14 -11.02 -6.70
C LEU A 280 -4.76 -10.36 -6.59
N LYS A 281 -3.81 -10.93 -5.85
CA LYS A 281 -2.44 -10.40 -5.67
C LYS A 281 -1.79 -9.92 -6.98
N PRO A 282 -1.84 -10.66 -8.11
CA PRO A 282 -1.25 -10.16 -9.36
C PRO A 282 -2.00 -8.94 -9.93
N VAL A 283 -3.33 -8.89 -9.78
CA VAL A 283 -4.14 -7.74 -10.20
C VAL A 283 -3.78 -6.51 -9.37
N PHE A 284 -3.66 -6.68 -8.05
CA PHE A 284 -3.25 -5.61 -7.14
C PHE A 284 -1.85 -5.09 -7.47
N ASN A 285 -0.86 -5.98 -7.60
CA ASN A 285 0.51 -5.60 -7.93
C ASN A 285 0.60 -4.80 -9.24
N LEU A 286 -0.15 -5.22 -10.27
CA LEU A 286 -0.15 -4.54 -11.57
C LEU A 286 -0.90 -3.20 -11.50
N TYR A 287 -2.10 -3.18 -10.93
CA TYR A 287 -2.92 -1.98 -10.82
C TYR A 287 -2.28 -0.92 -9.93
N PHE A 288 -1.99 -1.25 -8.67
CA PHE A 288 -1.38 -0.33 -7.71
C PHE A 288 0.06 0.00 -8.09
N GLY A 289 0.77 -0.90 -8.79
CA GLY A 289 2.05 -0.60 -9.43
C GLY A 289 1.96 0.59 -10.40
N THR A 290 0.85 0.75 -11.13
CA THR A 290 0.63 1.94 -11.98
C THR A 290 0.19 3.19 -11.22
N LEU A 291 -0.31 3.03 -9.99
CA LEU A 291 -0.80 4.11 -9.14
C LEU A 291 0.33 4.72 -8.30
N TYR A 292 1.16 3.88 -7.68
CA TYR A 292 2.28 4.31 -6.83
C TYR A 292 3.49 4.80 -7.63
N ASN A 293 3.67 4.33 -8.88
CA ASN A 293 4.79 4.75 -9.73
C ASN A 293 4.32 5.78 -10.77
N SER A 294 4.21 7.05 -10.37
CA SER A 294 3.77 8.14 -11.26
C SER A 294 4.68 8.38 -12.46
N ASP A 295 5.96 8.06 -12.34
CA ASP A 295 6.99 8.38 -13.34
C ASP A 295 7.10 7.27 -14.42
N MET A 296 6.22 6.27 -14.34
CA MET A 296 6.14 5.19 -15.31
C MET A 296 5.72 5.70 -16.69
N TYR A 297 6.45 5.28 -17.74
CA TYR A 297 6.07 5.54 -19.13
C TYR A 297 4.65 5.07 -19.45
N LEU A 298 3.92 5.81 -20.29
CA LEU A 298 2.52 5.51 -20.61
C LEU A 298 2.34 4.12 -21.24
N GLU A 299 3.31 3.67 -22.03
CA GLU A 299 3.34 2.35 -22.66
C GLU A 299 3.44 1.23 -21.62
N GLN A 300 4.25 1.45 -20.58
CA GLN A 300 4.39 0.50 -19.47
C GLN A 300 3.15 0.50 -18.58
N LYS A 301 2.55 1.68 -18.36
CA LYS A 301 1.27 1.82 -17.65
C LYS A 301 0.16 1.09 -18.39
N PHE A 302 0.05 1.28 -19.70
CA PHE A 302 -0.90 0.57 -20.55
C PHE A 302 -0.71 -0.95 -20.46
N SER A 303 0.53 -1.42 -20.63
CA SER A 303 0.86 -2.83 -20.59
C SER A 303 0.51 -3.48 -19.23
N SER A 304 0.80 -2.79 -18.13
CA SER A 304 0.47 -3.24 -16.78
C SER A 304 -1.04 -3.34 -16.55
N LEU A 305 -1.82 -2.33 -16.99
CA LEU A 305 -3.28 -2.34 -16.88
C LEU A 305 -3.91 -3.47 -17.72
N ILE A 306 -3.40 -3.73 -18.92
CA ILE A 306 -3.88 -4.87 -19.73
C ILE A 306 -3.59 -6.20 -19.05
N GLN A 307 -2.36 -6.39 -18.54
CA GLN A 307 -2.03 -7.59 -17.79
C GLN A 307 -2.91 -7.74 -16.54
N ALA A 308 -3.27 -6.64 -15.88
CA ALA A 308 -4.17 -6.65 -14.73
C ALA A 308 -5.57 -7.15 -15.13
N ILE A 309 -6.11 -6.68 -16.26
CA ILE A 309 -7.38 -7.14 -16.81
C ILE A 309 -7.36 -8.62 -17.18
N GLU A 310 -6.30 -9.07 -17.89
CA GLU A 310 -6.17 -10.48 -18.26
C GLU A 310 -6.05 -11.38 -17.03
N SER A 311 -5.26 -10.95 -16.04
CA SER A 311 -5.12 -11.67 -14.77
C SER A 311 -6.41 -11.69 -13.97
N TYR A 312 -7.15 -10.57 -13.94
CA TYR A 312 -8.43 -10.49 -13.25
C TYR A 312 -9.43 -11.49 -13.86
N HIS A 313 -9.66 -11.39 -15.17
CA HIS A 313 -10.61 -12.28 -15.87
C HIS A 313 -10.26 -13.75 -15.66
N ARG A 314 -8.98 -14.12 -15.82
CA ARG A 314 -8.50 -15.50 -15.62
C ARG A 314 -8.80 -16.04 -14.22
N ARG A 315 -8.86 -15.19 -13.20
CA ARG A 315 -8.97 -15.58 -11.78
C ARG A 315 -10.38 -15.46 -11.22
N THR A 316 -11.25 -14.66 -11.83
CA THR A 316 -12.61 -14.40 -11.32
C THR A 316 -13.71 -14.88 -12.25
N LYS A 317 -13.42 -15.18 -13.52
CA LYS A 317 -14.38 -15.64 -14.54
C LYS A 317 -13.99 -17.02 -15.08
N ASN A 318 -14.88 -17.60 -15.88
CA ASN A 318 -14.57 -18.85 -16.57
C ASN A 318 -13.45 -18.59 -17.61
N ASN A 319 -12.33 -19.29 -17.48
CA ASN A 319 -11.16 -19.13 -18.34
C ASN A 319 -11.09 -20.19 -19.46
N ASN A 320 -12.18 -20.90 -19.72
CA ASN A 320 -12.29 -21.88 -20.80
C ASN A 320 -13.41 -21.48 -21.77
N GLU A 321 -13.13 -21.43 -23.07
CA GLU A 321 -14.15 -21.14 -24.10
C GLU A 321 -15.14 -22.30 -24.29
N ILE A 322 -14.67 -23.54 -24.16
CA ILE A 322 -15.47 -24.78 -24.17
C ILE A 322 -15.03 -25.71 -23.04
N GLU A 323 -15.82 -26.74 -22.76
CA GLU A 323 -15.49 -27.74 -21.74
C GLU A 323 -14.09 -28.35 -21.99
N PRO A 324 -13.24 -28.50 -20.95
CA PRO A 324 -11.85 -28.95 -21.12
C PRO A 324 -11.71 -30.30 -21.85
N GLU A 325 -12.65 -31.22 -21.65
CA GLU A 325 -12.61 -32.52 -22.32
C GLU A 325 -12.97 -32.41 -23.81
N GLU A 326 -13.91 -31.54 -24.16
CA GLU A 326 -14.23 -31.25 -25.56
C GLU A 326 -13.05 -30.57 -26.27
N HIS A 327 -12.38 -29.65 -25.58
CA HIS A 327 -11.16 -29.01 -26.09
C HIS A 327 -10.04 -30.03 -26.32
N LYS A 328 -9.80 -30.92 -25.36
CA LYS A 328 -8.80 -31.98 -25.48
C LYS A 328 -9.07 -32.88 -26.69
N ASN A 329 -10.33 -33.28 -26.90
CA ASN A 329 -10.72 -34.05 -28.08
C ASN A 329 -10.47 -33.28 -29.39
N ARG A 330 -10.83 -31.99 -29.43
CA ARG A 330 -10.56 -31.09 -30.56
C ARG A 330 -9.06 -31.01 -30.87
N ILE A 331 -8.21 -30.87 -29.86
CA ILE A 331 -6.75 -30.84 -30.04
C ILE A 331 -6.22 -32.18 -30.52
N ASN A 332 -6.65 -33.31 -29.96
CA ASN A 332 -6.20 -34.63 -30.39
C ASN A 332 -6.50 -34.87 -31.88
N ILE A 333 -7.71 -34.54 -32.34
CA ILE A 333 -8.09 -34.65 -33.75
C ILE A 333 -7.15 -33.83 -34.65
N ILE A 334 -6.82 -32.60 -34.24
CA ILE A 334 -5.90 -31.73 -34.99
C ILE A 334 -4.48 -32.29 -35.00
N ILE A 335 -3.95 -32.70 -33.84
CA ILE A 335 -2.57 -33.22 -33.71
C ILE A 335 -2.40 -34.55 -34.45
N GLU A 336 -3.41 -35.42 -34.47
CA GLU A 336 -3.37 -36.69 -35.20
C GLU A 336 -3.38 -36.50 -36.71
N SER A 337 -3.95 -35.38 -37.20
CA SER A 337 -4.05 -35.06 -38.62
C SER A 337 -2.77 -34.49 -39.26
N VAL A 338 -1.75 -34.17 -38.45
CA VAL A 338 -0.49 -33.56 -38.93
C VAL A 338 0.69 -34.53 -38.87
N ASP A 339 1.66 -34.33 -39.75
CA ASP A 339 2.90 -35.11 -39.78
C ASP A 339 3.65 -35.09 -38.44
N ALA A 340 4.31 -36.20 -38.12
CA ALA A 340 5.05 -36.38 -36.86
C ALA A 340 6.05 -35.25 -36.58
N GLN A 341 6.65 -34.67 -37.61
CA GLN A 341 7.60 -33.55 -37.49
C GLN A 341 6.98 -32.27 -36.90
N TYR A 342 5.67 -32.06 -37.06
CA TYR A 342 4.98 -30.83 -36.61
C TYR A 342 4.23 -30.99 -35.29
N LYS A 343 3.96 -32.23 -34.84
CA LYS A 343 3.14 -32.51 -33.65
C LYS A 343 3.60 -31.76 -32.41
N LYS A 344 4.87 -31.92 -32.02
CA LYS A 344 5.43 -31.29 -30.81
C LYS A 344 5.41 -29.75 -30.85
N TRP A 345 5.67 -29.18 -32.02
CA TRP A 345 5.60 -27.72 -32.21
C TRP A 345 4.15 -27.21 -32.08
N LEU A 346 3.20 -27.92 -32.71
CA LEU A 346 1.79 -27.54 -32.72
C LEU A 346 1.13 -27.74 -31.35
N GLU A 347 1.47 -28.81 -30.62
CA GLU A 347 1.05 -29.02 -29.22
C GLU A 347 1.42 -27.83 -28.34
N GLY A 348 2.67 -27.35 -28.43
CA GLY A 348 3.11 -26.18 -27.67
C GLY A 348 2.35 -24.89 -28.04
N LYS A 349 1.96 -24.73 -29.31
CA LYS A 349 1.17 -23.57 -29.76
C LYS A 349 -0.30 -23.64 -29.35
N LEU A 350 -0.86 -24.84 -29.25
CA LEU A 350 -2.28 -25.05 -28.93
C LEU A 350 -2.56 -25.29 -27.44
N ALA A 351 -1.52 -25.41 -26.60
CA ALA A 351 -1.65 -25.67 -25.16
C ALA A 351 -2.63 -24.72 -24.43
N TYR A 352 -2.63 -23.43 -24.80
CA TYR A 352 -3.50 -22.41 -24.20
C TYR A 352 -4.64 -21.96 -25.13
N SER A 353 -4.92 -22.73 -26.18
CA SER A 353 -5.93 -22.36 -27.19
C SER A 353 -7.38 -22.46 -26.70
N ASN A 354 -7.62 -22.97 -25.48
CA ASN A 354 -8.93 -22.92 -24.84
C ASN A 354 -9.17 -21.62 -24.05
N GLU A 355 -8.13 -20.81 -23.85
CA GLU A 355 -8.27 -19.59 -23.09
C GLU A 355 -8.95 -18.49 -23.93
N PRO A 356 -9.87 -17.71 -23.33
CA PRO A 356 -10.44 -16.55 -23.99
C PRO A 356 -9.37 -15.56 -24.45
N THR A 357 -9.51 -15.10 -25.69
CA THR A 357 -8.66 -14.01 -26.21
C THR A 357 -8.85 -12.72 -25.41
N LEU A 358 -7.86 -11.82 -25.41
CA LEU A 358 -7.99 -10.48 -24.79
C LEU A 358 -9.27 -9.75 -25.25
N ARG A 359 -9.64 -9.90 -26.54
CA ARG A 359 -10.86 -9.34 -27.11
C ARG A 359 -12.12 -9.90 -26.43
N ASN A 360 -12.18 -11.20 -26.19
CA ASN A 360 -13.30 -11.86 -25.52
C ASN A 360 -13.37 -11.46 -24.04
N ARG A 361 -12.23 -11.43 -23.34
CA ARG A 361 -12.13 -10.95 -21.95
C ARG A 361 -12.66 -9.54 -21.79
N LEU A 362 -12.19 -8.61 -22.64
CA LEU A 362 -12.65 -7.22 -22.63
C LEU A 362 -14.14 -7.11 -22.96
N LYS A 363 -14.65 -7.92 -23.89
CA LYS A 363 -16.07 -7.89 -24.25
C LYS A 363 -16.94 -8.23 -23.04
N GLU A 364 -16.62 -9.32 -22.33
CA GLU A 364 -17.34 -9.76 -21.13
C GLU A 364 -17.27 -8.72 -20.01
N LEU A 365 -16.07 -8.23 -19.67
CA LEU A 365 -15.91 -7.23 -18.61
C LEU A 365 -16.58 -5.88 -18.91
N LEU A 366 -16.75 -5.56 -20.20
CA LEU A 366 -17.43 -4.33 -20.63
C LEU A 366 -18.96 -4.46 -20.63
N GLU A 367 -19.55 -5.65 -20.50
CA GLU A 367 -21.01 -5.79 -20.50
C GLU A 367 -21.63 -5.01 -19.33
N GLU A 368 -21.04 -5.12 -18.14
CA GLU A 368 -21.55 -4.52 -16.91
C GLU A 368 -21.15 -3.03 -16.71
N CYS A 369 -20.06 -2.56 -17.33
CA CYS A 369 -19.57 -1.18 -17.18
C CYS A 369 -19.68 -0.31 -18.45
N SER A 370 -20.30 -0.81 -19.52
CA SER A 370 -20.32 -0.08 -20.80
C SER A 370 -21.08 1.26 -20.80
N SER A 371 -22.07 1.41 -19.91
CA SER A 371 -22.80 2.67 -19.72
C SER A 371 -21.86 3.79 -19.27
N LEU A 372 -20.99 3.50 -18.29
CA LEU A 372 -20.01 4.43 -17.71
C LEU A 372 -19.08 5.02 -18.76
N LEU A 373 -18.58 4.17 -19.66
CA LEU A 373 -17.59 4.54 -20.65
C LEU A 373 -18.19 5.29 -21.86
N LYS A 374 -19.48 5.65 -21.82
CA LYS A 374 -20.24 6.22 -22.95
C LYS A 374 -20.11 5.36 -24.23
N LEU A 375 -19.87 4.06 -24.08
CA LEU A 375 -19.76 3.09 -25.16
C LEU A 375 -21.15 2.53 -25.52
N SER A 376 -22.10 3.43 -25.73
CA SER A 376 -23.53 3.11 -25.88
C SER A 376 -23.87 2.33 -27.15
N SER A 377 -23.03 2.36 -28.20
CA SER A 377 -23.24 1.60 -29.43
C SER A 377 -22.29 0.41 -29.57
N SER A 378 -22.79 -0.69 -30.12
CA SER A 378 -22.00 -1.90 -30.42
C SER A 378 -20.79 -1.61 -31.31
N LYS A 379 -20.92 -0.65 -32.24
CA LYS A 379 -19.83 -0.18 -33.10
C LYS A 379 -18.71 0.50 -32.30
N LYS A 380 -19.06 1.39 -31.36
CA LYS A 380 -18.07 2.05 -30.48
C LYS A 380 -17.35 1.03 -29.60
N LYS A 381 -18.07 0.08 -29.00
CA LYS A 381 -17.48 -1.03 -28.22
C LYS A 381 -16.47 -1.82 -29.03
N LYS A 382 -16.84 -2.28 -30.23
CA LYS A 382 -15.94 -3.04 -31.12
C LYS A 382 -14.70 -2.25 -31.51
N SER A 383 -14.86 -0.97 -31.82
CA SER A 383 -13.75 -0.07 -32.17
C SER A 383 -12.78 0.11 -31.00
N PHE A 384 -13.31 0.35 -29.80
CA PHE A 384 -12.52 0.50 -28.57
C PHE A 384 -11.70 -0.76 -28.26
N ILE A 385 -12.35 -1.93 -28.25
CA ILE A 385 -11.66 -3.20 -28.01
C ILE A 385 -10.59 -3.46 -29.08
N SER A 386 -10.89 -3.17 -30.35
CA SER A 386 -9.90 -3.35 -31.42
C SER A 386 -8.69 -2.46 -31.21
N LYS A 387 -8.90 -1.18 -30.86
CA LYS A 387 -7.81 -0.25 -30.62
C LYS A 387 -6.91 -0.72 -29.46
N ILE A 388 -7.49 -1.24 -28.38
CA ILE A 388 -6.73 -1.84 -27.27
C ILE A 388 -5.91 -3.03 -27.76
N CYS A 389 -6.52 -3.97 -28.49
CA CYS A 389 -5.83 -5.16 -28.99
C CYS A 389 -4.68 -4.79 -29.94
N ASP A 390 -4.90 -3.86 -30.88
CA ASP A 390 -3.90 -3.41 -31.83
C ASP A 390 -2.73 -2.72 -31.11
N THR A 391 -3.04 -1.89 -30.10
CA THR A 391 -2.03 -1.21 -29.26
C THR A 391 -1.21 -2.20 -28.44
N ARG A 392 -1.86 -3.21 -27.82
CA ARG A 392 -1.20 -4.29 -27.07
C ARG A 392 -0.29 -5.11 -27.97
N ASN A 393 -0.77 -5.53 -29.14
CA ASN A 393 0.01 -6.30 -30.09
C ASN A 393 1.23 -5.50 -30.57
N TYR A 394 1.05 -4.21 -30.83
CA TYR A 394 2.16 -3.32 -31.15
C TYR A 394 3.19 -3.23 -30.03
N PHE A 395 2.81 -2.95 -28.77
CA PHE A 395 3.79 -2.83 -27.69
C PHE A 395 4.43 -4.17 -27.26
N THR A 396 3.80 -5.30 -27.60
CA THR A 396 4.39 -6.63 -27.32
C THR A 396 5.39 -7.05 -28.40
N HIS A 397 5.12 -6.77 -29.67
CA HIS A 397 5.91 -7.26 -30.80
C HIS A 397 6.69 -6.17 -31.55
N TYR A 398 6.43 -4.89 -31.25
CA TYR A 398 6.92 -3.71 -31.96
C TYR A 398 6.79 -3.83 -33.49
N ASP A 399 5.70 -4.44 -33.95
CA ASP A 399 5.43 -4.65 -35.36
C ASP A 399 5.15 -3.31 -36.07
N ILE A 400 6.03 -2.95 -37.01
CA ILE A 400 5.96 -1.71 -37.79
C ILE A 400 4.63 -1.57 -38.52
N SER A 401 4.01 -2.68 -38.94
CA SER A 401 2.71 -2.68 -39.63
C SER A 401 1.55 -2.19 -38.75
N LEU A 402 1.69 -2.32 -37.42
CA LEU A 402 0.71 -1.90 -36.42
C LEU A 402 1.00 -0.50 -35.86
N ALA A 403 2.16 0.09 -36.15
CA ALA A 403 2.58 1.38 -35.61
C ALA A 403 1.64 2.56 -35.96
N GLY A 404 0.94 2.46 -37.09
CA GLY A 404 -0.08 3.44 -37.51
C GLY A 404 -1.45 3.23 -36.86
N LYS A 405 -1.72 2.04 -36.31
CA LYS A 405 -2.98 1.68 -35.65
C LYS A 405 -2.91 1.81 -34.13
N ALA A 406 -1.72 1.63 -33.54
CA ALA A 406 -1.49 1.75 -32.11
C ALA A 406 -1.78 3.15 -31.57
N ALA A 407 -2.30 3.23 -30.34
CA ALA A 407 -2.53 4.49 -29.65
C ALA A 407 -1.23 5.15 -29.21
N LYS A 408 -1.16 6.48 -29.29
CA LYS A 408 0.02 7.28 -28.90
C LYS A 408 -0.41 8.54 -28.16
N GLY A 409 0.48 9.08 -27.33
CA GLY A 409 0.27 10.36 -26.63
C GLY A 409 -1.06 10.41 -25.87
N THR A 410 -1.90 11.41 -26.17
CA THR A 410 -3.18 11.63 -25.52
C THR A 410 -4.19 10.49 -25.73
N GLU A 411 -4.16 9.83 -26.89
CA GLU A 411 -5.01 8.67 -27.15
C GLU A 411 -4.64 7.48 -26.24
N LEU A 412 -3.32 7.25 -26.05
CA LEU A 412 -2.84 6.20 -25.16
C LEU A 412 -3.21 6.50 -23.70
N LEU A 413 -3.05 7.75 -23.27
CA LEU A 413 -3.46 8.19 -21.94
C LEU A 413 -4.96 7.96 -21.71
N ARG A 414 -5.81 8.28 -22.70
CA ARG A 414 -7.26 8.02 -22.64
C ARG A 414 -7.54 6.52 -22.51
N LEU A 415 -6.86 5.67 -23.27
CA LEU A 415 -7.01 4.21 -23.13
C LEU A 415 -6.60 3.75 -21.72
N CYS A 416 -5.48 4.21 -21.18
CA CYS A 416 -5.06 3.89 -19.82
C CYS A 416 -6.12 4.27 -18.78
N ASN A 417 -6.71 5.47 -18.88
CA ASN A 417 -7.76 5.90 -17.98
C ASN A 417 -9.02 5.04 -18.10
N MET A 418 -9.43 4.67 -19.32
CA MET A 418 -10.58 3.79 -19.51
C MET A 418 -10.32 2.36 -18.97
N LEU A 419 -9.11 1.83 -19.14
CA LEU A 419 -8.71 0.54 -18.56
C LEU A 419 -8.69 0.60 -17.03
N LYS A 420 -8.21 1.71 -16.45
CA LYS A 420 -8.26 1.98 -15.01
C LYS A 420 -9.70 1.88 -14.49
N VAL A 421 -10.65 2.55 -15.14
CA VAL A 421 -12.08 2.51 -14.79
C VAL A 421 -12.64 1.08 -14.84
N ILE A 422 -12.27 0.28 -15.86
CA ILE A 422 -12.73 -1.11 -15.96
C ILE A 422 -12.22 -1.94 -14.78
N ILE A 423 -10.95 -1.77 -14.39
CA ILE A 423 -10.37 -2.50 -13.25
C ILE A 423 -11.02 -2.04 -11.95
N GLU A 424 -11.12 -0.74 -11.70
CA GLU A 424 -11.74 -0.18 -10.49
C GLU A 424 -13.18 -0.65 -10.34
N PHE A 425 -13.98 -0.62 -11.41
CA PHE A 425 -15.35 -1.14 -11.39
C PHE A 425 -15.41 -2.60 -10.92
N ASN A 426 -14.57 -3.45 -11.51
CA ASN A 426 -14.50 -4.86 -11.15
C ASN A 426 -14.00 -5.07 -9.71
N LEU A 427 -13.05 -4.28 -9.24
CA LEU A 427 -12.59 -4.32 -7.85
C LEU A 427 -13.68 -3.89 -6.86
N LEU A 428 -14.51 -2.89 -7.21
CA LEU A 428 -15.66 -2.49 -6.40
C LEU A 428 -16.68 -3.63 -6.25
N LEU A 429 -16.92 -4.41 -7.32
CA LEU A 429 -17.79 -5.58 -7.26
C LEU A 429 -17.21 -6.68 -6.35
N GLU A 430 -15.90 -6.95 -6.43
CA GLU A 430 -15.25 -7.96 -5.60
C GLU A 430 -15.29 -7.63 -4.10
N ILE A 431 -15.21 -6.35 -3.72
CA ILE A 431 -15.34 -5.94 -2.32
C ILE A 431 -16.80 -5.86 -1.85
N GLY A 432 -17.77 -6.00 -2.77
CA GLY A 432 -19.18 -6.21 -2.44
C GLY A 432 -20.11 -5.04 -2.72
N PHE A 433 -19.68 -4.00 -3.43
CA PHE A 433 -20.61 -3.02 -3.97
C PHE A 433 -21.48 -3.66 -5.05
N ASP A 434 -22.76 -3.28 -5.11
CA ASP A 434 -23.58 -3.66 -6.24
C ASP A 434 -23.22 -2.87 -7.51
N ASN A 435 -23.67 -3.38 -8.65
CA ASN A 435 -23.41 -2.80 -9.96
C ASN A 435 -23.84 -1.33 -10.07
N LYS A 436 -24.98 -0.96 -9.47
CA LYS A 436 -25.51 0.40 -9.56
C LYS A 436 -24.67 1.36 -8.73
N LYS A 437 -24.35 1.01 -7.48
CA LYS A 437 -23.52 1.83 -6.60
C LYS A 437 -22.10 1.96 -7.13
N ALA A 438 -21.50 0.89 -7.65
CA ALA A 438 -20.19 0.94 -8.29
C ALA A 438 -20.19 1.88 -9.51
N GLN A 439 -21.26 1.88 -10.31
CA GLN A 439 -21.43 2.83 -11.41
C GLN A 439 -21.50 4.28 -10.90
N GLU A 440 -22.38 4.56 -9.93
CA GLU A 440 -22.55 5.90 -9.36
C GLU A 440 -21.23 6.49 -8.83
N LEU A 441 -20.47 5.71 -8.06
CA LEU A 441 -19.19 6.13 -7.49
C LEU A 441 -18.16 6.50 -8.57
N LEU A 442 -18.05 5.69 -9.63
CA LEU A 442 -17.14 5.96 -10.74
C LEU A 442 -17.58 7.16 -11.59
N GLU A 443 -18.88 7.32 -11.84
CA GLU A 443 -19.40 8.50 -12.54
C GLU A 443 -19.06 9.77 -11.77
N GLU A 444 -19.32 9.81 -10.46
CA GLU A 444 -19.03 10.98 -9.63
C GLU A 444 -17.54 11.32 -9.61
N LYS A 445 -16.67 10.31 -9.38
CA LYS A 445 -15.21 10.47 -9.38
C LYS A 445 -14.71 11.05 -10.70
N TYR A 446 -15.17 10.52 -11.83
CA TYR A 446 -14.60 10.84 -13.14
C TYR A 446 -15.33 11.94 -13.92
N LYS A 447 -16.50 12.38 -13.44
CA LYS A 447 -17.26 13.51 -14.02
C LYS A 447 -16.43 14.77 -14.19
N ARG A 448 -15.48 15.02 -13.27
CA ARG A 448 -14.63 16.23 -13.26
C ARG A 448 -13.40 16.15 -14.16
N TYR A 449 -13.03 14.95 -14.59
CA TYR A 449 -11.78 14.70 -15.31
C TYR A 449 -11.95 14.58 -16.84
N ASN A 450 -13.16 14.78 -17.36
CA ASN A 450 -13.52 14.64 -18.77
C ASN A 450 -13.02 13.33 -19.43
N ILE A 451 -12.78 12.27 -18.66
CA ILE A 451 -12.21 11.00 -19.17
C ILE A 451 -13.10 10.36 -20.24
N PHE A 452 -14.40 10.64 -20.17
CA PHE A 452 -15.42 10.08 -21.05
C PHE A 452 -15.77 10.99 -22.24
N GLU A 453 -15.19 12.20 -22.34
CA GLU A 453 -15.32 13.09 -23.51
C GLU A 453 -14.10 12.93 -24.41
#